data_AF-F6T332-F1
#
_entry.id   AF-F6T332-F1
#
_cell.length_a   1.000
_cell.length_b   1.000
_cell.length_c   1.000
_cell.angle_alpha   90.00
_cell.angle_beta   90.00
_cell.angle_gamma   90.00
#
_symmetry.space_group_name_H-M   'P 1'
#
loop_
_entity.id
_entity.type
_entity.pdbx_description
1 polymer ?
#
loop_
_entity_poly.entity_id
_entity_poly.type
_entity_poly.pdbx_seq_one_letter_code
_entity_poly.pdbx_strand_id
1 'polypeptide(L)'
;MIVEKHENDCFKSCSGHSYIRKNWLGSIVFPFSALLQQSEFSDQIDVLERARIFKRNCKALFPKRRIITTVFNDEGIQILVTRYIKALNPPQQLLDIFLHDSNATLDLIARFVSLIPIMPDTLDENDGFDIWMTSERCISLAIGNKEEHAILLCNFFLYFGKKALVLLGTSMLEGHVAYVLTQETDEYLLWNPLTGQCHKQFDSFCPLQSVDCLFDDGNVWFNIQRNNTPVAVHFDYSKESFWKQLLPKSFQGTKAQSIQPEEIIYSDTNKSMVEDLKNRIERTLKCKIMEWRPKQPTRWNRQCTFILQQILPKLELGAGSLVLSEEKSEFERLLQFYWVAGFPIQMPYTDVQSVIDAVYQTGIHSSEFPQTEFALAVYIHPYPNNILSVWVYLASLARHQ
;
A
#
# COMPACT_ATOMS: atom_id res chain seq x y z
N MET A 1 -59.52 -50.32 -20.97
CA MET A 1 -60.63 -51.27 -21.18
C MET A 1 -60.13 -52.62 -20.65
N ILE A 2 -60.98 -53.31 -19.88
CA ILE A 2 -60.79 -54.64 -19.26
C ILE A 2 -60.07 -54.65 -17.90
N VAL A 3 -60.83 -55.22 -16.98
CA VAL A 3 -60.66 -55.54 -15.56
C VAL A 3 -59.92 -56.87 -15.45
N GLU A 4 -59.07 -57.05 -14.42
CA GLU A 4 -59.14 -58.28 -13.61
C GLU A 4 -58.52 -58.09 -12.23
N LYS A 5 -59.26 -58.62 -11.26
CA LYS A 5 -59.01 -58.60 -9.82
C LYS A 5 -58.38 -59.93 -9.38
N HIS A 6 -57.81 -59.85 -8.19
CA HIS A 6 -57.84 -60.82 -7.09
C HIS A 6 -56.54 -61.53 -6.71
N GLU A 7 -56.26 -61.27 -5.43
CA GLU A 7 -55.42 -61.91 -4.43
C GLU A 7 -55.42 -63.45 -4.44
N ASN A 8 -54.33 -64.04 -3.96
CA ASN A 8 -54.40 -64.97 -2.83
C ASN A 8 -53.01 -65.24 -2.20
N ASP A 9 -52.95 -64.99 -0.90
CA ASP A 9 -52.43 -65.85 0.17
C ASP A 9 -50.93 -66.24 0.33
N CYS A 10 -50.37 -65.72 1.44
CA CYS A 10 -49.90 -66.50 2.60
C CYS A 10 -48.38 -66.74 2.81
N PHE A 11 -47.82 -65.86 3.64
CA PHE A 11 -46.94 -66.05 4.82
C PHE A 11 -45.43 -66.42 4.75
N LYS A 12 -44.68 -65.59 5.52
CA LYS A 12 -43.43 -65.80 6.29
C LYS A 12 -42.09 -65.89 5.56
N SER A 13 -41.36 -64.77 5.55
CA SER A 13 -40.28 -64.50 6.53
C SER A 13 -39.48 -63.27 6.11
N CYS A 14 -39.27 -62.34 7.04
CA CYS A 14 -38.47 -61.14 6.82
C CYS A 14 -36.98 -61.50 6.79
N SER A 15 -36.29 -61.27 5.67
CA SER A 15 -34.89 -60.83 5.68
C SER A 15 -34.48 -60.21 4.33
N GLY A 16 -33.97 -58.98 4.41
CA GLY A 16 -33.01 -58.39 3.47
C GLY A 16 -33.43 -58.19 2.00
N HIS A 17 -34.31 -57.23 1.71
CA HIS A 17 -34.42 -56.70 0.35
C HIS A 17 -33.18 -55.88 -0.01
N SER A 18 -32.33 -56.44 -0.86
CA SER A 18 -31.46 -55.67 -1.76
C SER A 18 -32.30 -55.22 -2.96
N TYR A 19 -32.47 -53.90 -3.11
CA TYR A 19 -32.97 -53.34 -4.36
C TYR A 19 -31.82 -52.60 -5.05
N ILE A 20 -31.25 -53.25 -6.06
CA ILE A 20 -30.43 -52.60 -7.09
C ILE A 20 -31.38 -51.79 -7.96
N ARG A 21 -31.39 -50.48 -7.78
CA ARG A 21 -32.06 -49.55 -8.70
C ARG A 21 -31.07 -49.21 -9.82
N LYS A 22 -31.23 -49.85 -10.99
CA LYS A 22 -30.54 -49.42 -12.21
C LYS A 22 -31.19 -48.13 -12.71
N ASN A 23 -30.63 -46.99 -12.33
CA ASN A 23 -30.88 -45.73 -13.03
C ASN A 23 -29.86 -45.63 -14.16
N TRP A 24 -30.33 -45.69 -15.40
CA TRP A 24 -29.56 -45.31 -16.58
C TRP A 24 -29.28 -43.82 -16.50
N LEU A 25 -28.11 -43.43 -15.99
CA LEU A 25 -27.55 -42.12 -16.26
C LEU A 25 -27.03 -42.17 -17.69
N GLY A 26 -27.63 -41.36 -18.56
CA GLY A 26 -27.17 -41.15 -19.93
C GLY A 26 -25.68 -40.83 -19.97
N SER A 27 -25.03 -41.15 -21.08
CA SER A 27 -23.63 -40.86 -21.32
C SER A 27 -23.34 -39.38 -21.07
N ILE A 28 -22.69 -39.06 -19.96
CA ILE A 28 -22.13 -37.73 -19.72
C ILE A 28 -20.93 -37.61 -20.65
N VAL A 29 -21.11 -36.93 -21.77
CA VAL A 29 -20.00 -36.52 -22.62
C VAL A 29 -19.38 -35.31 -21.95
N PHE A 30 -18.27 -35.52 -21.25
CA PHE A 30 -17.44 -34.41 -20.79
C PHE A 30 -16.87 -33.70 -22.02
N PRO A 31 -17.14 -32.40 -22.22
CA PRO A 31 -16.49 -31.66 -23.28
C PRO A 31 -14.99 -31.67 -23.00
N PHE A 32 -14.17 -31.91 -24.02
CA PHE A 32 -12.71 -32.00 -23.89
C PHE A 32 -12.11 -30.75 -23.23
N SER A 33 -12.77 -29.59 -23.35
CA SER A 33 -12.42 -28.36 -22.64
C SER A 33 -12.49 -28.45 -21.11
N ALA A 34 -13.42 -29.23 -20.55
CA ALA A 34 -13.52 -29.44 -19.10
C ALA A 34 -12.39 -30.35 -18.57
N LEU A 35 -11.94 -31.31 -19.38
CA LEU A 35 -10.76 -32.13 -19.07
C LEU A 35 -9.46 -31.33 -19.21
N LEU A 36 -9.39 -30.41 -20.18
CA LEU A 36 -8.25 -29.49 -20.36
C LEU A 36 -8.13 -28.52 -19.17
N GLN A 37 -9.25 -27.97 -18.68
CA GLN A 37 -9.27 -27.16 -17.48
C GLN A 37 -8.84 -27.97 -16.24
N GLN A 38 -9.25 -29.23 -16.11
CA GLN A 38 -8.79 -30.07 -15.00
C GLN A 38 -7.26 -30.25 -14.94
N SER A 39 -6.57 -30.28 -16.09
CA SER A 39 -5.10 -30.31 -16.09
C SER A 39 -4.46 -28.99 -15.63
N GLU A 40 -5.03 -27.83 -15.98
CA GLU A 40 -4.57 -26.52 -15.48
C GLU A 40 -4.80 -26.35 -13.97
N PHE A 41 -5.90 -26.90 -13.45
CA PHE A 41 -6.18 -26.91 -12.01
C PHE A 41 -5.29 -27.88 -11.22
N SER A 42 -4.88 -29.01 -11.80
CA SER A 42 -4.03 -30.01 -11.13
C SER A 42 -2.68 -29.42 -10.71
N ASP A 43 -2.02 -28.68 -11.60
CA ASP A 43 -0.72 -28.06 -11.31
C ASP A 43 -0.85 -26.92 -10.28
N GLN A 44 -1.96 -26.17 -10.30
CA GLN A 44 -2.23 -25.12 -9.31
C GLN A 44 -2.49 -25.69 -7.91
N ILE A 45 -3.20 -26.82 -7.80
CA ILE A 45 -3.51 -27.46 -6.51
C ILE A 45 -2.23 -27.96 -5.83
N ASP A 46 -1.29 -28.55 -6.58
CA ASP A 46 0.01 -28.98 -6.02
C ASP A 46 0.84 -27.78 -5.51
N VAL A 47 0.87 -26.68 -6.26
CA VAL A 47 1.60 -25.46 -5.86
C VAL A 47 1.00 -24.82 -4.61
N LEU A 48 -0.32 -24.74 -4.50
CA LEU A 48 -1.00 -24.20 -3.32
C LEU A 48 -0.78 -25.07 -2.09
N GLU A 49 -0.81 -26.39 -2.23
CA GLU A 49 -0.54 -27.30 -1.11
C GLU A 49 0.93 -27.22 -0.68
N ARG A 50 1.87 -27.15 -1.63
CA ARG A 50 3.29 -26.88 -1.37
C ARG A 50 3.47 -25.57 -0.60
N ALA A 51 2.76 -24.51 -0.98
CA ALA A 51 2.80 -23.22 -0.30
C ALA A 51 2.34 -23.32 1.16
N ARG A 52 1.25 -24.05 1.43
CA ARG A 52 0.77 -24.30 2.81
C ARG A 52 1.78 -25.10 3.63
N ILE A 53 2.32 -26.18 3.08
CA ILE A 53 3.35 -27.01 3.73
C ILE A 53 4.60 -26.17 4.02
N PHE A 54 5.03 -25.36 3.07
CA PHE A 54 6.17 -24.47 3.22
C PHE A 54 5.96 -23.45 4.35
N LYS A 55 4.81 -22.77 4.37
CA LYS A 55 4.43 -21.82 5.44
C LYS A 55 4.46 -22.50 6.81
N ARG A 56 3.84 -23.69 6.92
CA ARG A 56 3.81 -24.47 8.17
C ARG A 56 5.21 -24.86 8.65
N ASN A 57 6.06 -25.35 7.76
CA ASN A 57 7.43 -25.75 8.08
C ASN A 57 8.29 -24.56 8.52
N CYS A 58 8.15 -23.41 7.86
CA CYS A 58 8.89 -22.19 8.22
C CYS A 58 8.44 -21.65 9.59
N LYS A 59 7.13 -21.60 9.85
CA LYS A 59 6.58 -21.19 11.15
C LYS A 59 6.96 -22.15 12.29
N ALA A 60 7.08 -23.45 12.03
CA ALA A 60 7.56 -24.41 13.02
C ALA A 60 9.01 -24.14 13.45
N LEU A 61 9.87 -23.70 12.53
CA LEU A 61 11.26 -23.36 12.82
C LEU A 61 11.42 -21.95 13.42
N PHE A 62 10.63 -20.98 12.94
CA PHE A 62 10.71 -19.58 13.35
C PHE A 62 9.31 -18.99 13.60
N PRO A 63 8.70 -19.24 14.78
CA PRO A 63 7.30 -18.91 15.06
C PRO A 63 6.98 -17.41 14.92
N LYS A 64 7.92 -16.55 15.33
CA LYS A 64 7.75 -15.09 15.35
C LYS A 64 7.91 -14.42 13.98
N ARG A 65 8.52 -15.08 12.99
CA ARG A 65 8.80 -14.48 11.68
C ARG A 65 7.56 -14.48 10.80
N ARG A 66 7.30 -13.37 10.11
CA ARG A 66 6.17 -13.24 9.19
C ARG A 66 6.43 -14.02 7.90
N ILE A 67 5.38 -14.65 7.36
CA ILE A 67 5.42 -15.34 6.07
C ILE A 67 4.03 -15.36 5.45
N ILE A 68 3.95 -14.89 4.21
CA ILE A 68 2.75 -14.95 3.38
C ILE A 68 3.15 -15.62 2.07
N THR A 69 2.49 -16.72 1.75
CA THR A 69 2.74 -17.49 0.52
C THR A 69 1.54 -17.41 -0.41
N THR A 70 0.33 -17.42 0.15
CA THR A 70 -0.94 -17.38 -0.56
C THR A 70 -1.90 -16.44 0.17
N VAL A 71 -2.78 -15.80 -0.60
CA VAL A 71 -3.80 -14.85 -0.16
C VAL A 71 -5.09 -15.08 -0.94
N PHE A 72 -6.21 -14.52 -0.49
CA PHE A 72 -7.45 -14.51 -1.26
C PHE A 72 -7.51 -13.26 -2.13
N ASN A 73 -8.07 -13.35 -3.33
CA ASN A 73 -8.45 -12.15 -4.09
C ASN A 73 -9.83 -11.64 -3.66
N ASP A 74 -10.27 -10.53 -4.25
CA ASP A 74 -11.60 -9.93 -4.08
C ASP A 74 -12.76 -10.86 -4.52
N GLU A 75 -12.47 -11.92 -5.26
CA GLU A 75 -13.42 -12.96 -5.67
C GLU A 75 -13.43 -14.19 -4.74
N GLY A 76 -12.59 -14.21 -3.69
CA GLY A 76 -12.49 -15.34 -2.75
C GLY A 76 -11.72 -16.55 -3.30
N ILE A 77 -10.93 -16.38 -4.35
CA ILE A 77 -10.03 -17.38 -4.92
C ILE A 77 -8.68 -17.29 -4.21
N GLN A 78 -8.13 -18.44 -3.80
CA GLN A 78 -6.79 -18.49 -3.21
C GLN A 78 -5.70 -18.41 -4.29
N ILE A 79 -4.81 -17.44 -4.16
CA ILE A 79 -3.79 -17.08 -5.15
C ILE A 79 -2.41 -17.03 -4.49
N LEU A 80 -1.38 -17.47 -5.21
CA LEU A 80 0.01 -17.33 -4.79
C LEU A 80 0.46 -15.86 -4.88
N VAL A 81 1.16 -15.36 -3.85
CA VAL A 81 1.56 -13.94 -3.78
C VAL A 81 2.41 -13.48 -4.96
N THR A 82 3.18 -14.38 -5.57
CA THR A 82 4.01 -14.08 -6.74
C THR A 82 3.19 -13.63 -7.96
N ARG A 83 1.90 -14.03 -8.04
CA ARG A 83 1.01 -13.64 -9.15
C ARG A 83 0.60 -12.16 -9.10
N TYR A 84 0.79 -11.49 -7.97
CA TYR A 84 0.56 -10.06 -7.83
C TYR A 84 1.74 -9.20 -8.33
N ILE A 85 2.90 -9.82 -8.59
CA ILE A 85 4.09 -9.11 -9.05
C ILE A 85 4.16 -9.15 -10.58
N LYS A 86 4.16 -7.96 -11.19
CA LYS A 86 4.24 -7.74 -12.64
C LYS A 86 4.69 -6.30 -12.88
N ALA A 87 5.54 -6.07 -13.87
CA ALA A 87 5.85 -4.70 -14.29
C ALA A 87 4.57 -3.98 -14.74
N LEU A 88 4.25 -2.83 -14.13
CA LEU A 88 3.07 -2.01 -14.42
C LEU A 88 3.46 -0.55 -14.58
N ASN A 89 2.84 0.14 -15.53
CA ASN A 89 3.11 1.55 -15.83
C ASN A 89 2.66 2.47 -14.68
N PRO A 90 3.54 3.36 -14.17
CA PRO A 90 3.11 4.50 -13.34
C PRO A 90 2.30 5.53 -14.15
N PRO A 91 1.61 6.48 -13.50
CA PRO A 91 0.97 7.57 -14.20
C PRO A 91 1.97 8.42 -14.99
N GLN A 92 1.66 8.72 -16.25
CA GLN A 92 2.54 9.46 -17.17
C GLN A 92 2.96 10.83 -16.61
N GLN A 93 2.05 11.50 -15.88
CA GLN A 93 2.31 12.78 -15.24
C GLN A 93 3.51 12.75 -14.27
N LEU A 94 3.83 11.60 -13.67
CA LEU A 94 4.99 11.44 -12.79
C LEU A 94 6.30 11.25 -13.58
N LEU A 95 6.22 10.66 -14.77
CA LEU A 95 7.35 10.40 -15.64
C LEU A 95 7.87 11.70 -16.29
N ASP A 96 6.96 12.63 -16.58
CA ASP A 96 7.27 13.86 -17.31
C ASP A 96 7.95 14.93 -16.44
N ILE A 97 7.94 14.80 -15.10
CA ILE A 97 8.44 15.81 -14.17
C ILE A 97 9.98 15.82 -14.10
N PHE A 98 10.60 14.64 -14.05
CA PHE A 98 12.05 14.48 -13.88
C PHE A 98 12.68 13.67 -15.03
N LEU A 99 12.50 14.13 -16.26
CA LEU A 99 12.95 13.46 -17.50
C LEU A 99 14.43 13.01 -17.51
N HIS A 100 15.29 13.63 -16.69
CA HIS A 100 16.72 13.36 -16.66
C HIS A 100 17.24 12.87 -15.30
N ASP A 101 16.38 12.73 -14.30
CA ASP A 101 16.76 12.24 -12.96
C ASP A 101 15.93 11.02 -12.58
N SER A 102 16.51 9.84 -12.86
CA SER A 102 15.86 8.57 -12.55
C SER A 102 15.65 8.36 -11.05
N ASN A 103 16.50 8.89 -10.17
CA ASN A 103 16.37 8.67 -8.74
C ASN A 103 15.27 9.57 -8.16
N ALA A 104 15.24 10.84 -8.53
CA ALA A 104 14.15 11.74 -8.17
C ALA A 104 12.79 11.24 -8.67
N THR A 105 12.75 10.59 -9.85
CA THR A 105 11.53 9.94 -10.36
C THR A 105 11.07 8.79 -9.46
N LEU A 106 11.98 7.95 -8.96
CA LEU A 106 11.62 6.84 -8.06
C LEU A 106 11.14 7.34 -6.70
N ASP A 107 11.77 8.38 -6.16
CA ASP A 107 11.33 9.05 -4.92
C ASP A 107 9.93 9.64 -5.08
N LEU A 108 9.65 10.28 -6.21
CA LEU A 108 8.32 10.82 -6.52
C LEU A 108 7.26 9.71 -6.62
N ILE A 109 7.62 8.55 -7.18
CA ILE A 109 6.72 7.40 -7.30
C ILE A 109 6.46 6.75 -5.94
N ALA A 110 7.49 6.59 -5.12
CA ALA A 110 7.33 6.12 -3.74
C ALA A 110 6.43 7.07 -2.95
N ARG A 111 6.60 8.39 -3.14
CA ARG A 111 5.71 9.42 -2.57
C ARG A 111 4.27 9.26 -3.07
N PHE A 112 4.06 9.11 -4.36
CA PHE A 112 2.72 8.90 -4.92
C PHE A 112 2.02 7.68 -4.31
N VAL A 113 2.72 6.55 -4.14
CA VAL A 113 2.15 5.37 -3.50
C VAL A 113 1.80 5.65 -2.03
N SER A 114 2.65 6.38 -1.30
CA SER A 114 2.38 6.75 0.11
C SER A 114 1.16 7.66 0.31
N LEU A 115 0.67 8.29 -0.76
CA LEU A 115 -0.51 9.13 -0.73
C LEU A 115 -1.82 8.36 -0.83
N ILE A 116 -1.77 7.06 -1.14
CA ILE A 116 -2.95 6.21 -1.13
C ILE A 116 -3.32 5.93 0.34
N PRO A 117 -4.57 6.20 0.75
CA PRO A 117 -5.03 5.86 2.09
C PRO A 117 -4.90 4.38 2.42
N ILE A 118 -4.50 4.10 3.66
CA ILE A 118 -4.44 2.74 4.20
C ILE A 118 -5.82 2.32 4.72
N MET A 119 -6.27 1.13 4.35
CA MET A 119 -7.42 0.50 4.98
C MET A 119 -7.06 0.10 6.41
N PRO A 120 -7.82 0.52 7.44
CA PRO A 120 -7.51 0.18 8.83
C PRO A 120 -7.50 -1.34 9.01
N ASP A 121 -6.46 -1.85 9.68
CA ASP A 121 -6.26 -3.28 9.94
C ASP A 121 -7.52 -3.86 10.64
N THR A 122 -8.06 -4.96 10.12
CA THR A 122 -9.09 -5.72 10.84
C THR A 122 -8.43 -6.37 12.05
N LEU A 123 -8.97 -6.09 13.24
CA LEU A 123 -8.34 -6.33 14.56
C LEU A 123 -7.98 -7.79 14.92
N ASP A 124 -8.17 -8.77 14.02
CA ASP A 124 -7.93 -10.18 14.29
C ASP A 124 -6.67 -10.69 13.57
N GLU A 125 -5.50 -10.32 14.12
CA GLU A 125 -4.16 -10.75 13.69
C GLU A 125 -3.89 -12.27 13.80
N ASN A 126 -4.87 -13.09 14.23
CA ASN A 126 -4.64 -14.49 14.58
C ASN A 126 -5.35 -15.57 13.74
N ASP A 127 -6.25 -15.23 12.80
CA ASP A 127 -6.80 -16.26 11.88
C ASP A 127 -7.48 -15.69 10.62
N GLY A 128 -7.28 -14.40 10.34
CA GLY A 128 -7.88 -13.75 9.17
C GLY A 128 -7.28 -14.23 7.86
N PHE A 129 -8.14 -14.45 6.87
CA PHE A 129 -7.70 -14.59 5.48
C PHE A 129 -7.30 -13.21 4.95
N ASP A 130 -6.02 -13.04 4.60
CA ASP A 130 -5.55 -11.84 3.92
C ASP A 130 -6.21 -11.78 2.53
N ILE A 131 -7.05 -10.77 2.31
CA ILE A 131 -7.63 -10.47 1.00
C ILE A 131 -6.80 -9.36 0.38
N TRP A 132 -6.25 -9.63 -0.81
CA TRP A 132 -5.51 -8.65 -1.58
C TRP A 132 -6.24 -8.30 -2.87
N MET A 133 -6.13 -7.04 -3.25
CA MET A 133 -6.60 -6.48 -4.51
C MET A 133 -5.45 -6.33 -5.51
N THR A 134 -5.79 -6.24 -6.80
CA THR A 134 -4.81 -5.89 -7.84
C THR A 134 -4.35 -4.44 -7.68
N SER A 135 -3.21 -4.11 -8.29
CA SER A 135 -2.64 -2.75 -8.27
C SER A 135 -3.59 -1.74 -8.92
N GLU A 136 -4.31 -2.12 -9.97
CA GLU A 136 -5.34 -1.30 -10.60
C GLU A 136 -6.53 -1.04 -9.68
N ARG A 137 -6.99 -2.05 -8.93
CA ARG A 137 -8.06 -1.88 -7.94
C ARG A 137 -7.65 -0.94 -6.81
N CYS A 138 -6.43 -1.08 -6.30
CA CYS A 138 -5.87 -0.18 -5.28
C CYS A 138 -5.90 1.29 -5.73
N ILE A 139 -5.47 1.56 -6.97
CA ILE A 139 -5.50 2.91 -7.56
C ILE A 139 -6.94 3.39 -7.85
N SER A 140 -7.78 2.55 -8.44
CA SER A 140 -9.14 2.97 -8.82
C SER A 140 -10.04 3.27 -7.62
N LEU A 141 -9.84 2.56 -6.51
CA LEU A 141 -10.56 2.79 -5.25
C LEU A 141 -9.86 3.82 -4.34
N ALA A 142 -8.62 4.22 -4.66
CA ALA A 142 -7.77 5.06 -3.83
C ALA A 142 -7.69 4.56 -2.37
N ILE A 143 -7.49 3.25 -2.20
CA ILE A 143 -7.32 2.61 -0.90
C ILE A 143 -6.58 1.28 -1.05
N GLY A 144 -5.74 0.94 -0.07
CA GLY A 144 -5.11 -0.37 -0.02
C GLY A 144 -4.58 -0.74 1.36
N ASN A 145 -4.12 -1.97 1.54
CA ASN A 145 -3.41 -2.43 2.73
C ASN A 145 -1.88 -2.28 2.58
N LYS A 146 -1.13 -2.59 3.64
CA LYS A 146 0.33 -2.40 3.69
C LYS A 146 1.05 -3.20 2.59
N GLU A 147 0.61 -4.42 2.31
CA GLU A 147 1.20 -5.30 1.30
C GLU A 147 0.86 -4.85 -0.11
N GLU A 148 -0.37 -4.42 -0.37
CA GLU A 148 -0.81 -3.88 -1.66
C GLU A 148 -0.03 -2.62 -2.05
N HIS A 149 0.28 -1.75 -1.09
CA HIS A 149 1.15 -0.60 -1.32
C HIS A 149 2.56 -1.02 -1.73
N ALA A 150 3.15 -2.01 -1.03
CA ALA A 150 4.46 -2.55 -1.38
C ALA A 150 4.45 -3.24 -2.76
N ILE A 151 3.41 -4.00 -3.07
CA ILE A 151 3.20 -4.65 -4.37
C ILE A 151 3.10 -3.61 -5.48
N LEU A 152 2.29 -2.56 -5.28
CA LEU A 152 2.13 -1.48 -6.25
C LEU A 152 3.47 -0.78 -6.54
N LEU A 153 4.21 -0.41 -5.49
CA LEU A 153 5.52 0.21 -5.65
C LEU A 153 6.54 -0.72 -6.31
N CYS A 154 6.53 -2.01 -5.95
CA CYS A 154 7.37 -3.02 -6.57
C CYS A 154 7.08 -3.14 -8.08
N ASN A 155 5.81 -3.20 -8.45
CA ASN A 155 5.36 -3.28 -9.85
C ASN A 155 5.77 -2.06 -10.67
N PHE A 156 5.72 -0.85 -10.09
CA PHE A 156 6.25 0.36 -10.71
C PHE A 156 7.77 0.29 -10.89
N PHE A 157 8.52 -0.16 -9.88
CA PHE A 157 9.98 -0.28 -10.01
C PHE A 157 10.40 -1.32 -11.05
N LEU A 158 9.66 -2.42 -11.17
CA LEU A 158 9.85 -3.40 -12.23
C LEU A 158 9.62 -2.81 -13.63
N TYR A 159 8.67 -1.87 -13.77
CA TYR A 159 8.46 -1.14 -15.04
C TYR A 159 9.68 -0.30 -15.45
N PHE A 160 10.43 0.25 -14.49
CA PHE A 160 11.72 0.90 -14.77
C PHE A 160 12.89 -0.08 -14.94
N GLY A 161 12.63 -1.39 -14.98
CA GLY A 161 13.66 -2.42 -15.10
C GLY A 161 14.54 -2.57 -13.85
N LYS A 162 14.11 -2.05 -12.69
CA LYS A 162 14.81 -2.28 -11.42
C LYS A 162 14.57 -3.72 -10.95
N LYS A 163 15.57 -4.31 -10.29
CA LYS A 163 15.40 -5.58 -9.57
C LYS A 163 14.72 -5.29 -8.24
N ALA A 164 13.40 -5.42 -8.20
CA ALA A 164 12.58 -5.13 -7.04
C ALA A 164 11.95 -6.40 -6.47
N LEU A 165 11.93 -6.51 -5.13
CA LEU A 165 11.25 -7.57 -4.40
C LEU A 165 10.39 -6.95 -3.31
N VAL A 166 9.28 -7.60 -2.97
CA VAL A 166 8.52 -7.23 -1.78
C VAL A 166 9.13 -7.91 -0.56
N LEU A 167 9.31 -7.14 0.51
CA LEU A 167 9.89 -7.55 1.78
C LEU A 167 8.82 -7.49 2.86
N LEU A 168 8.62 -8.60 3.58
CA LEU A 168 7.74 -8.65 4.75
C LEU A 168 8.56 -8.68 6.05
N GLY A 169 8.12 -7.89 7.02
CA GLY A 169 8.79 -7.78 8.30
C GLY A 169 7.96 -7.08 9.36
N THR A 170 8.65 -6.57 10.38
CA THR A 170 8.06 -5.74 11.44
C THR A 170 8.84 -4.45 11.61
N SER A 171 8.11 -3.36 11.84
CA SER A 171 8.61 -2.03 12.17
C SER A 171 8.27 -1.70 13.63
N MET A 172 9.09 -0.88 14.29
CA MET A 172 8.82 -0.49 15.68
C MET A 172 7.51 0.31 15.81
N LEU A 173 7.24 1.16 14.83
CA LEU A 173 6.14 2.13 14.88
C LEU A 173 4.84 1.56 14.30
N GLU A 174 4.95 0.73 13.26
CA GLU A 174 3.82 0.32 12.40
C GLU A 174 3.41 -1.15 12.62
N GLY A 175 4.14 -1.90 13.46
CA GLY A 175 3.89 -3.33 13.68
C GLY A 175 4.28 -4.17 12.45
N HIS A 176 3.35 -4.98 11.93
CA HIS A 176 3.56 -5.70 10.68
C HIS A 176 3.64 -4.72 9.49
N VAL A 177 4.66 -4.90 8.64
CA VAL A 177 4.93 -4.02 7.50
C VAL A 177 5.35 -4.79 6.25
N ALA A 178 5.22 -4.12 5.11
CA ALA A 178 5.73 -4.55 3.83
C ALA A 178 6.52 -3.41 3.15
N TYR A 179 7.74 -3.71 2.71
CA TYR A 179 8.68 -2.77 2.09
C TYR A 179 9.02 -3.26 0.68
N VAL A 180 9.62 -2.40 -0.14
CA VAL A 180 10.22 -2.82 -1.42
C VAL A 180 11.73 -2.79 -1.29
N LEU A 181 12.37 -3.92 -1.59
CA LEU A 181 13.82 -4.06 -1.64
C LEU A 181 14.26 -3.87 -3.09
N THR A 182 15.15 -2.93 -3.35
CA THR A 182 15.84 -2.83 -4.65
C THR A 182 17.33 -3.06 -4.49
N GLN A 183 17.94 -3.68 -5.49
CA GLN A 183 19.38 -3.87 -5.57
C GLN A 183 20.01 -2.82 -6.49
N GLU A 184 20.90 -1.99 -5.94
CA GLU A 184 21.84 -1.17 -6.72
C GLU A 184 23.21 -1.85 -6.79
N THR A 185 24.20 -1.25 -7.48
CA THR A 185 25.46 -1.92 -7.84
C THR A 185 26.19 -2.58 -6.66
N ASP A 186 26.16 -1.94 -5.49
CA ASP A 186 26.86 -2.42 -4.28
C ASP A 186 26.01 -2.34 -3.00
N GLU A 187 24.79 -1.81 -3.08
CA GLU A 187 23.95 -1.55 -1.91
C GLU A 187 22.50 -2.01 -2.13
N TYR A 188 21.85 -2.39 -1.02
CA TYR A 188 20.43 -2.67 -0.99
C TYR A 188 19.68 -1.47 -0.43
N LEU A 189 18.63 -1.07 -1.14
CA LEU A 189 17.74 0.02 -0.75
C LEU A 189 16.40 -0.55 -0.28
N LEU A 190 15.91 0.00 0.84
CA LEU A 190 14.68 -0.38 1.53
C LEU A 190 13.71 0.78 1.39
N TRP A 191 12.67 0.61 0.58
CA TRP A 191 11.66 1.61 0.32
C TRP A 191 10.44 1.33 1.18
N ASN A 192 10.06 2.29 2.02
CA ASN A 192 8.80 2.23 2.76
C ASN A 192 7.69 2.82 1.88
N PRO A 193 6.76 1.99 1.38
CA PRO A 193 5.69 2.47 0.49
C PRO A 193 4.65 3.32 1.23
N LEU A 194 4.59 3.28 2.57
CA LEU A 194 3.63 4.04 3.38
C LEU A 194 4.12 5.46 3.71
N THR A 195 5.43 5.69 3.71
CA THR A 195 6.02 7.02 3.95
C THR A 195 6.67 7.61 2.70
N GLY A 196 6.87 6.80 1.66
CA GLY A 196 7.59 7.18 0.45
C GLY A 196 9.10 7.35 0.66
N GLN A 197 9.64 6.94 1.81
CA GLN A 197 11.05 7.12 2.16
C GLN A 197 11.91 5.93 1.69
N CYS A 198 13.13 6.25 1.25
CA CYS A 198 14.16 5.28 0.91
C CYS A 198 15.24 5.26 1.99
N HIS A 199 15.56 4.06 2.47
CA HIS A 199 16.63 3.82 3.44
C HIS A 199 17.68 2.90 2.86
N LYS A 200 18.95 3.16 3.18
CA LYS A 200 20.01 2.19 2.91
C LYS A 200 19.95 1.06 3.92
N GLN A 201 20.41 -0.13 3.55
CA GLN A 201 20.48 -1.28 4.46
C GLN A 201 21.14 -0.97 5.82
N PHE A 202 22.20 -0.14 5.82
CA PHE A 202 22.98 0.21 7.00
C PHE A 202 22.57 1.56 7.63
N ASP A 203 21.43 2.12 7.20
CA ASP A 203 20.90 3.36 7.75
C ASP A 203 20.34 3.12 9.16
N SER A 204 20.84 3.88 10.13
CA SER A 204 20.39 3.81 11.53
C SER A 204 19.00 4.42 11.74
N PHE A 205 18.51 5.23 10.79
CA PHE A 205 17.17 5.82 10.83
C PHE A 205 16.10 4.94 10.19
N CYS A 206 16.46 3.78 9.64
CA CYS A 206 15.49 2.85 9.09
C CYS A 206 14.60 2.29 10.23
N PRO A 207 13.27 2.48 10.18
CA PRO A 207 12.37 2.02 11.25
C PRO A 207 12.12 0.50 11.22
N LEU A 208 12.55 -0.18 10.16
CA LEU A 208 12.40 -1.62 9.97
C LEU A 208 13.25 -2.39 10.99
N GLN A 209 12.61 -3.28 11.75
CA GLN A 209 13.26 -4.09 12.79
C GLN A 209 13.56 -5.51 12.35
N SER A 210 12.73 -6.08 11.48
CA SER A 210 12.93 -7.44 10.98
C SER A 210 12.72 -7.56 9.47
N VAL A 211 13.43 -8.53 8.89
CA VAL A 211 13.30 -8.98 7.50
C VAL A 211 13.03 -10.48 7.55
N ASP A 212 11.78 -10.86 7.30
CA ASP A 212 11.33 -12.23 7.52
C ASP A 212 11.13 -13.00 6.21
N CYS A 213 10.58 -12.35 5.19
CA CYS A 213 10.25 -12.99 3.91
C CYS A 213 10.46 -12.01 2.76
N LEU A 214 10.90 -12.52 1.61
CA LEU A 214 10.97 -11.79 0.33
C LEU A 214 10.11 -12.53 -0.70
N PHE A 215 9.55 -11.81 -1.66
CA PHE A 215 8.92 -12.42 -2.84
C PHE A 215 8.98 -11.53 -4.08
N ASP A 216 8.99 -12.17 -5.24
CA ASP A 216 8.93 -11.55 -6.57
C ASP A 216 7.92 -12.29 -7.47
N ASP A 217 7.97 -12.09 -8.79
CA ASP A 217 7.09 -12.75 -9.76
C ASP A 217 7.43 -14.24 -9.98
N GLY A 218 8.55 -14.71 -9.44
CA GLY A 218 9.04 -16.08 -9.59
C GLY A 218 8.91 -16.93 -8.33
N ASN A 219 9.18 -16.37 -7.15
CA ASN A 219 9.30 -17.18 -5.93
C ASN A 219 9.02 -16.41 -4.63
N VAL A 220 8.97 -17.19 -3.55
CA VAL A 220 8.95 -16.70 -2.17
C VAL A 220 10.17 -17.26 -1.44
N TRP A 221 10.93 -16.37 -0.78
CA TRP A 221 12.11 -16.69 0.01
C TRP A 221 11.87 -16.38 1.47
N PHE A 222 12.03 -17.38 2.33
CA PHE A 222 11.93 -17.22 3.77
C PHE A 222 13.32 -17.09 4.40
N ASN A 223 13.50 -16.09 5.25
CA ASN A 223 14.77 -15.86 5.94
C ASN A 223 14.98 -16.94 7.01
N ILE A 224 16.08 -17.71 6.90
CA ILE A 224 16.47 -18.74 7.88
C ILE A 224 17.77 -18.37 8.63
N GLN A 225 18.30 -17.17 8.42
CA GLN A 225 19.46 -16.65 9.14
C GLN A 225 19.16 -16.51 10.64
N ARG A 226 20.18 -16.54 11.50
CA ARG A 226 19.97 -16.42 12.96
C ARG A 226 19.40 -15.06 13.35
N ASN A 227 19.94 -13.98 12.77
CA ASN A 227 19.44 -12.63 12.95
C ASN A 227 18.58 -12.24 11.73
N ASN A 228 17.48 -11.51 11.98
CA ASN A 228 16.61 -10.95 10.95
C ASN A 228 16.59 -9.42 10.96
N THR A 229 17.46 -8.73 11.72
CA THR A 229 17.56 -7.27 11.63
C THR A 229 18.14 -6.82 10.27
N PRO A 230 17.66 -5.73 9.66
CA PRO A 230 18.09 -5.32 8.30
C PRO A 230 19.62 -5.19 8.14
N VAL A 231 20.29 -4.62 9.15
CA VAL A 231 21.74 -4.43 9.20
C VAL A 231 22.51 -5.76 9.21
N ALA A 232 21.94 -6.82 9.79
CA ALA A 232 22.60 -8.11 9.95
C ALA A 232 22.21 -9.14 8.87
N VAL A 233 21.17 -8.84 8.08
CA VAL A 233 20.65 -9.75 7.06
C VAL A 233 21.48 -9.67 5.80
N HIS A 234 21.95 -10.81 5.30
CA HIS A 234 22.51 -10.90 3.97
C HIS A 234 21.38 -11.08 2.95
N PHE A 235 21.13 -10.07 2.12
CA PHE A 235 20.03 -10.04 1.13
C PHE A 235 20.28 -10.86 -0.14
N ASP A 236 21.42 -11.54 -0.24
CA ASP A 236 21.70 -12.46 -1.35
C ASP A 236 20.80 -13.71 -1.26
N TYR A 237 19.62 -13.61 -1.89
CA TYR A 237 18.57 -14.62 -1.92
C TYR A 237 18.89 -15.83 -2.83
N SER A 238 20.05 -15.81 -3.51
CA SER A 238 20.55 -16.97 -4.26
C SER A 238 21.11 -18.08 -3.35
N LYS A 239 21.50 -17.72 -2.11
CA LYS A 239 22.09 -18.63 -1.12
C LYS A 239 21.01 -19.33 -0.30
N GLU A 240 20.81 -20.62 -0.58
CA GLU A 240 19.85 -21.47 0.14
C GLU A 240 20.16 -21.64 1.63
N SER A 241 21.41 -21.39 2.06
CA SER A 241 21.80 -21.37 3.48
C SER A 241 21.22 -20.19 4.26
N PHE A 242 20.82 -19.11 3.57
CA PHE A 242 20.26 -17.90 4.17
C PHE A 242 18.77 -17.75 3.86
N TRP A 243 18.35 -18.19 2.67
CA TRP A 243 17.01 -17.99 2.14
C TRP A 243 16.43 -19.31 1.66
N LYS A 244 15.43 -19.81 2.38
CA LYS A 244 14.71 -21.01 2.00
C LYS A 244 13.69 -20.68 0.91
N GLN A 245 13.72 -21.40 -0.20
CA GLN A 245 12.85 -21.15 -1.35
C GLN A 245 11.56 -21.97 -1.29
N LEU A 246 10.44 -21.37 -1.66
CA LEU A 246 9.17 -22.08 -1.81
C LEU A 246 9.21 -23.02 -3.02
N LEU A 247 9.65 -22.50 -4.18
CA LEU A 247 9.78 -23.23 -5.44
C LEU A 247 11.27 -23.46 -5.73
N PRO A 248 11.78 -24.70 -5.60
CA PRO A 248 13.18 -24.99 -5.92
C PRO A 248 13.50 -24.77 -7.40
N LYS A 249 14.77 -24.53 -7.73
CA LYS A 249 15.24 -24.34 -9.12
C LYS A 249 14.93 -25.52 -10.06
N SER A 250 14.73 -26.72 -9.51
CA SER A 250 14.36 -27.93 -10.26
C SER A 250 12.87 -28.02 -10.59
N PHE A 251 12.06 -27.06 -10.12
CA PHE A 251 10.63 -27.05 -10.35
C PHE A 251 10.34 -26.66 -11.81
N GLN A 252 9.90 -27.63 -12.62
CA GLN A 252 9.51 -27.45 -14.02
C GLN A 252 8.03 -27.05 -14.16
N GLY A 253 7.52 -26.22 -13.25
CA GLY A 253 6.16 -25.71 -13.37
C GLY A 253 6.06 -24.61 -14.43
N THR A 254 4.98 -24.61 -15.20
CA THR A 254 4.65 -23.51 -16.11
C THR A 254 4.56 -22.21 -15.30
N LYS A 255 5.25 -21.15 -15.73
CA LYS A 255 5.19 -19.84 -15.05
C LYS A 255 3.73 -19.35 -15.09
N ALA A 256 3.05 -19.38 -13.95
CA ALA A 256 1.67 -18.97 -13.84
C ALA A 256 1.53 -17.50 -14.25
N GLN A 257 0.49 -17.19 -15.01
CA GLN A 257 0.24 -15.80 -15.41
C GLN A 257 -0.13 -14.96 -14.20
N SER A 258 0.39 -13.74 -14.18
CA SER A 258 0.01 -12.72 -13.21
C SER A 258 -1.49 -12.41 -13.33
N ILE A 259 -2.10 -12.05 -12.20
CA ILE A 259 -3.48 -11.56 -12.17
C ILE A 259 -3.57 -10.04 -12.38
N GLN A 260 -2.43 -9.36 -12.45
CA GLN A 260 -2.37 -7.94 -12.73
C GLN A 260 -2.70 -7.69 -14.21
N PRO A 261 -3.36 -6.55 -14.52
CA PRO A 261 -3.68 -6.18 -15.90
C PRO A 261 -2.40 -5.96 -16.73
N GLU A 262 -2.52 -5.83 -18.04
CA GLU A 262 -1.38 -5.48 -18.91
C GLU A 262 -0.84 -4.09 -18.59
N GLU A 263 -1.74 -3.12 -18.43
CA GLU A 263 -1.44 -1.74 -18.07
C GLU A 263 -2.52 -1.20 -17.13
N ILE A 264 -2.17 -0.22 -16.31
CA ILE A 264 -3.12 0.51 -15.46
C ILE A 264 -3.61 1.74 -16.22
N ILE A 265 -4.94 1.90 -16.26
CA ILE A 265 -5.59 3.05 -16.87
C ILE A 265 -5.87 4.10 -15.78
N TYR A 266 -5.32 5.29 -15.98
CA TYR A 266 -5.45 6.42 -15.06
C TYR A 266 -6.53 7.39 -15.51
N SER A 267 -7.19 8.03 -14.55
CA SER A 267 -8.17 9.09 -14.80
C SER A 267 -7.73 10.42 -14.18
N ASP A 268 -7.97 11.51 -14.90
CA ASP A 268 -7.62 12.85 -14.41
C ASP A 268 -8.53 13.28 -13.26
N THR A 269 -7.92 13.88 -12.24
CA THR A 269 -8.65 14.43 -11.09
C THR A 269 -9.24 15.80 -11.44
N ASN A 270 -10.52 16.00 -11.08
CA ASN A 270 -11.23 17.23 -11.40
C ASN A 270 -10.69 18.44 -10.60
N LYS A 271 -10.03 19.36 -11.30
CA LYS A 271 -9.42 20.56 -10.70
C LYS A 271 -10.41 21.49 -9.99
N SER A 272 -11.65 21.59 -10.47
CA SER A 272 -12.68 22.42 -9.83
C SER A 272 -13.09 21.84 -8.48
N MET A 273 -13.30 20.51 -8.42
CA MET A 273 -13.61 19.81 -7.16
C MET A 273 -12.48 20.01 -6.13
N VAL A 274 -11.23 19.95 -6.57
CA VAL A 274 -10.05 20.12 -5.72
C VAL A 274 -9.97 21.54 -5.16
N GLU A 275 -10.24 22.56 -5.97
CA GLU A 275 -10.25 23.95 -5.51
C GLU A 275 -11.42 24.20 -4.52
N ASP A 276 -12.59 23.62 -4.76
CA ASP A 276 -13.72 23.69 -3.83
C ASP A 276 -13.38 23.00 -2.49
N LEU A 277 -12.74 21.84 -2.54
CA LEU A 277 -12.29 21.10 -1.35
C LEU A 277 -11.24 21.88 -0.58
N LYS A 278 -10.23 22.43 -1.25
CA LYS A 278 -9.20 23.30 -0.65
C LYS A 278 -9.84 24.48 0.08
N ASN A 279 -10.76 25.19 -0.58
CA ASN A 279 -11.48 26.32 0.01
C ASN A 279 -12.32 25.89 1.23
N ARG A 280 -12.95 24.72 1.17
CA ARG A 280 -13.69 24.15 2.30
C ARG A 280 -12.77 23.85 3.49
N ILE A 281 -11.65 23.13 3.27
CA ILE A 281 -10.68 22.79 4.31
C ILE A 281 -10.13 24.07 4.95
N GLU A 282 -9.71 25.05 4.14
CA GLU A 282 -9.14 26.31 4.67
C GLU A 282 -10.16 27.07 5.54
N ARG A 283 -11.42 27.18 5.08
CA ARG A 283 -12.49 27.82 5.87
C ARG A 283 -12.76 27.07 7.17
N THR A 284 -12.87 25.75 7.10
CA THR A 284 -13.12 24.91 8.28
C THR A 284 -11.99 25.02 9.30
N LEU A 285 -10.73 24.96 8.86
CA LEU A 285 -9.56 25.12 9.73
C LEU A 285 -9.51 26.50 10.38
N LYS A 286 -9.81 27.58 9.65
CA LYS A 286 -9.89 28.93 10.23
C LYS A 286 -10.93 29.01 11.35
N CYS A 287 -12.12 28.43 11.14
CA CYS A 287 -13.14 28.35 12.18
C CYS A 287 -12.68 27.52 13.37
N LYS A 288 -12.07 26.35 13.15
CA LYS A 288 -11.56 25.48 14.22
C LYS A 288 -10.49 26.15 15.06
N ILE A 289 -9.55 26.87 14.46
CA ILE A 289 -8.52 27.62 15.20
C ILE A 289 -9.15 28.71 16.08
N MET A 290 -10.22 29.36 15.61
CA MET A 290 -10.98 30.32 16.43
C MET A 290 -11.71 29.62 17.59
N GLU A 291 -12.30 28.45 17.36
CA GLU A 291 -12.95 27.62 18.38
C GLU A 291 -11.96 27.13 19.45
N TRP A 292 -10.76 26.71 19.05
CA TRP A 292 -9.71 26.25 19.97
C TRP A 292 -9.12 27.36 20.84
N ARG A 293 -9.35 28.63 20.48
CA ARG A 293 -8.81 29.81 21.18
C ARG A 293 -9.92 30.72 21.73
N PRO A 294 -10.82 30.23 22.60
CA PRO A 294 -12.00 31.00 23.03
C PRO A 294 -11.67 32.26 23.83
N LYS A 295 -10.48 32.33 24.45
CA LYS A 295 -10.06 33.44 25.32
C LYS A 295 -9.30 34.55 24.60
N GLN A 296 -8.89 34.34 23.35
CA GLN A 296 -8.02 35.27 22.62
C GLN A 296 -8.51 35.49 21.19
N PRO A 297 -8.53 36.73 20.69
CA PRO A 297 -8.86 36.97 19.29
C PRO A 297 -7.82 36.32 18.37
N THR A 298 -8.28 35.64 17.32
CA THR A 298 -7.41 35.12 16.27
C THR A 298 -7.31 36.14 15.14
N ARG A 299 -6.12 36.71 14.95
CA ARG A 299 -5.82 37.68 13.90
C ARG A 299 -5.10 37.00 12.75
N TRP A 300 -5.60 37.16 11.54
CA TRP A 300 -5.01 36.54 10.35
C TRP A 300 -4.06 37.51 9.64
N ASN A 301 -2.78 37.16 9.55
CA ASN A 301 -1.78 37.91 8.81
C ASN A 301 -1.88 37.57 7.31
N ARG A 302 -2.36 38.54 6.52
CA ARG A 302 -2.60 38.37 5.08
C ARG A 302 -1.31 38.23 4.26
N GLN A 303 -0.26 38.97 4.63
CA GLN A 303 1.01 38.96 3.91
C GLN A 303 1.71 37.60 4.06
N CYS A 304 1.81 37.11 5.30
CA CYS A 304 2.37 35.78 5.54
C CYS A 304 1.52 34.70 4.86
N THR A 305 0.19 34.77 4.97
CA THR A 305 -0.72 33.81 4.30
C THR A 305 -0.46 33.74 2.79
N PHE A 306 -0.28 34.88 2.12
CA PHE A 306 0.02 34.92 0.69
C PHE A 306 1.36 34.25 0.35
N ILE A 307 2.42 34.51 1.14
CA ILE A 307 3.72 33.86 0.97
C ILE A 307 3.60 32.35 1.15
N LEU A 308 2.89 31.89 2.19
CA LEU A 308 2.69 30.46 2.44
C LEU A 308 1.96 29.76 1.28
N GLN A 309 0.98 30.42 0.66
CA GLN A 309 0.26 29.89 -0.51
C GLN A 309 1.17 29.66 -1.73
N GLN A 310 2.23 30.46 -1.90
CA GLN A 310 3.20 30.27 -3.00
C GLN A 310 4.23 29.18 -2.71
N ILE A 311 4.57 28.97 -1.43
CA ILE A 311 5.56 27.98 -1.00
C ILE A 311 5.01 26.55 -1.15
N LEU A 312 3.77 26.30 -0.74
CA LEU A 312 3.23 24.94 -0.64
C LEU A 312 3.30 24.13 -1.95
N PRO A 313 2.92 24.66 -3.13
CA PRO A 313 3.04 23.91 -4.39
C PRO A 313 4.47 23.49 -4.73
N LYS A 314 5.46 24.27 -4.31
CA LYS A 314 6.89 24.00 -4.60
C LYS A 314 7.45 22.90 -3.72
N LEU A 315 6.97 22.80 -2.48
CA LEU A 315 7.33 21.72 -1.55
C LEU A 315 6.83 20.36 -2.03
N GLU A 316 5.71 20.34 -2.77
CA GLU A 316 5.19 19.09 -3.33
C GLU A 316 6.12 18.49 -4.39
N LEU A 317 6.67 19.33 -5.26
CA LEU A 317 7.56 18.91 -6.35
C LEU A 317 8.97 18.51 -5.88
N GLY A 318 9.18 18.30 -4.57
CA GLY A 318 10.45 17.80 -4.02
C GLY A 318 11.62 18.78 -4.16
N ALA A 319 11.35 20.04 -4.54
CA ALA A 319 12.39 21.03 -4.71
C ALA A 319 12.78 21.65 -3.36
N GLY A 320 13.46 20.86 -2.52
CA GLY A 320 14.23 21.40 -1.38
C GLY A 320 15.24 22.49 -1.81
N SER A 321 15.50 22.62 -3.12
CA SER A 321 16.42 23.59 -3.71
C SER A 321 15.77 24.73 -4.53
N LEU A 322 14.46 24.76 -4.82
CA LEU A 322 13.84 25.81 -5.68
C LEU A 322 12.90 26.76 -4.92
N VAL A 323 13.29 27.18 -3.72
CA VAL A 323 12.80 28.48 -3.27
C VAL A 323 13.57 29.53 -4.07
N LEU A 324 12.94 30.03 -5.15
CA LEU A 324 13.41 31.17 -5.93
C LEU A 324 13.81 32.31 -4.98
N SER A 325 14.91 32.99 -5.30
CA SER A 325 15.55 34.00 -4.44
C SER A 325 14.62 35.13 -4.00
N GLU A 326 13.62 35.47 -4.81
CA GLU A 326 12.69 36.57 -4.53
C GLU A 326 11.69 36.24 -3.40
N GLU A 327 11.10 35.05 -3.37
CA GLU A 327 10.14 34.67 -2.33
C GLU A 327 10.83 34.32 -1.00
N LYS A 328 12.04 33.72 -1.09
CA LYS A 328 12.95 33.60 0.05
C LYS A 328 13.21 34.98 0.64
N SER A 329 13.44 35.98 -0.21
CA SER A 329 13.63 37.37 0.25
C SER A 329 12.39 37.97 0.90
N GLU A 330 11.16 37.69 0.41
CA GLU A 330 9.94 38.19 1.04
C GLU A 330 9.67 37.53 2.40
N PHE A 331 9.89 36.21 2.50
CA PHE A 331 9.78 35.50 3.77
C PHE A 331 10.86 35.94 4.76
N GLU A 332 12.11 36.10 4.31
CA GLU A 332 13.23 36.63 5.10
C GLU A 332 12.95 38.06 5.59
N ARG A 333 12.37 38.92 4.75
CA ARG A 333 11.92 40.25 5.16
C ARG A 333 10.85 40.17 6.24
N LEU A 334 9.93 39.20 6.17
CA LEU A 334 8.90 39.01 7.20
C LEU A 334 9.53 38.56 8.54
N LEU A 335 10.53 37.68 8.49
CA LEU A 335 11.30 37.22 9.66
C LEU A 335 12.06 38.36 10.37
N GLN A 336 12.40 39.45 9.66
CA GLN A 336 12.99 40.64 10.27
C GLN A 336 12.05 41.37 11.23
N PHE A 337 10.73 41.22 11.08
CA PHE A 337 9.72 41.91 11.91
C PHE A 337 8.96 40.98 12.86
N TYR A 338 8.97 39.67 12.58
CA TYR A 338 8.21 38.67 13.31
C TYR A 338 9.07 37.45 13.68
N TRP A 339 8.87 36.95 14.90
CA TRP A 339 9.12 35.54 15.23
C TRP A 339 8.02 34.69 14.61
N VAL A 340 8.38 33.89 13.62
CA VAL A 340 7.47 32.96 12.94
C VAL A 340 7.73 31.55 13.45
N ALA A 341 6.71 30.91 14.02
CA ALA A 341 6.77 29.53 14.46
C ALA A 341 5.70 28.70 13.74
N GLY A 342 6.13 27.65 13.05
CA GLY A 342 5.25 26.74 12.34
C GLY A 342 5.99 26.02 11.23
N PHE A 343 5.37 24.95 10.73
CA PHE A 343 5.94 24.11 9.69
C PHE A 343 4.81 23.61 8.76
N PRO A 344 5.13 23.36 7.49
CA PRO A 344 4.19 22.70 6.60
C PRO A 344 4.04 21.23 6.99
N ILE A 345 2.81 20.75 7.02
CA ILE A 345 2.49 19.32 7.13
C ILE A 345 1.89 18.84 5.81
N GLN A 346 2.27 17.63 5.40
CA GLN A 346 1.76 16.95 4.22
C GLN A 346 1.16 15.61 4.65
N MET A 347 -0.03 15.32 4.14
CA MET A 347 -0.76 14.08 4.44
C MET A 347 -1.61 13.62 3.25
N PRO A 348 -1.89 12.32 3.11
CA PRO A 348 -2.93 11.84 2.20
C PRO A 348 -4.30 12.37 2.62
N TYR A 349 -5.16 12.71 1.65
CA TYR A 349 -6.54 13.06 1.96
C TYR A 349 -7.40 11.81 2.20
N THR A 350 -7.96 11.70 3.40
CA THR A 350 -9.02 10.75 3.73
C THR A 350 -10.36 11.47 3.88
N ASP A 351 -10.38 12.42 4.81
CA ASP A 351 -11.54 13.22 5.15
C ASP A 351 -11.12 14.53 5.84
N VAL A 352 -12.04 15.48 5.95
CA VAL A 352 -11.76 16.80 6.54
C VAL A 352 -11.43 16.71 8.03
N GLN A 353 -11.99 15.76 8.77
CA GLN A 353 -11.73 15.60 10.21
C GLN A 353 -10.30 15.14 10.46
N SER A 354 -9.79 14.19 9.68
CA SER A 354 -8.38 13.76 9.75
C SER A 354 -7.41 14.95 9.57
N VAL A 355 -7.70 15.86 8.64
CA VAL A 355 -6.90 17.08 8.44
C VAL A 355 -6.99 18.03 9.66
N ILE A 356 -8.20 18.20 10.22
CA ILE A 356 -8.40 19.01 11.43
C ILE A 356 -7.58 18.45 12.60
N ASP A 357 -7.64 17.14 12.81
CA ASP A 357 -6.95 16.47 13.91
C ASP A 357 -5.43 16.58 13.77
N ALA A 358 -4.90 16.39 12.55
CA ALA A 358 -3.49 16.59 12.26
C ALA A 358 -3.03 18.03 12.57
N VAL A 359 -3.80 19.04 12.14
CA VAL A 359 -3.50 20.45 12.43
C VAL A 359 -3.59 20.74 13.93
N TYR A 360 -4.56 20.17 14.64
CA TYR A 360 -4.71 20.32 16.08
C TYR A 360 -3.48 19.78 16.83
N GLN A 361 -3.02 18.58 16.47
CA GLN A 361 -1.87 17.93 17.09
C GLN A 361 -0.56 18.71 16.95
N THR A 362 -0.44 19.62 15.97
CA THR A 362 0.75 20.50 15.86
C THR A 362 0.92 21.43 17.07
N GLY A 363 -0.14 21.71 17.83
CA GLY A 363 -0.11 22.61 18.99
C GLY A 363 0.12 24.08 18.67
N ILE A 364 0.31 24.47 17.41
CA ILE A 364 0.64 25.86 17.00
C ILE A 364 -0.46 26.85 17.41
N HIS A 365 -1.71 26.40 17.40
CA HIS A 365 -2.87 27.18 17.83
C HIS A 365 -2.80 27.62 19.31
N SER A 366 -2.05 26.89 20.15
CA SER A 366 -1.92 27.14 21.60
C SER A 366 -0.81 28.13 21.97
N SER A 367 -0.31 28.92 21.01
CA SER A 367 0.70 29.96 21.27
C SER A 367 0.28 30.90 22.42
N GLU A 368 1.14 31.01 23.44
CA GLU A 368 0.92 31.85 24.63
C GLU A 368 1.41 33.30 24.44
N PHE A 369 2.09 33.61 23.33
CA PHE A 369 2.66 34.95 23.11
C PHE A 369 1.57 36.03 22.99
N PRO A 370 1.72 37.18 23.68
CA PRO A 370 0.77 38.29 23.58
C PRO A 370 0.66 38.79 22.14
N GLN A 371 -0.56 39.11 21.70
CA GLN A 371 -0.86 39.65 20.36
C GLN A 371 -0.40 38.76 19.18
N THR A 372 -0.30 37.44 19.39
CA THR A 372 0.03 36.49 18.31
C THR A 372 -0.93 36.63 17.12
N GLU A 373 -0.37 36.82 15.94
CA GLU A 373 -1.06 36.70 14.65
C GLU A 373 -0.87 35.29 14.07
N PHE A 374 -1.76 34.85 13.19
CA PHE A 374 -1.71 33.55 12.55
C PHE A 374 -1.73 33.67 11.04
N ALA A 375 -1.06 32.75 10.35
CA ALA A 375 -1.18 32.56 8.92
C ALA A 375 -1.53 31.10 8.65
N LEU A 376 -2.46 30.88 7.72
CA LEU A 376 -2.88 29.55 7.31
C LEU A 376 -2.99 29.51 5.79
N ALA A 377 -2.27 28.58 5.17
CA ALA A 377 -2.43 28.23 3.77
C ALA A 377 -2.74 26.74 3.64
N VAL A 378 -3.61 26.41 2.68
CA VAL A 378 -3.92 25.03 2.29
C VAL A 378 -3.66 24.90 0.79
N TYR A 379 -2.98 23.84 0.42
CA TYR A 379 -2.76 23.44 -0.98
C TYR A 379 -3.11 21.98 -1.12
N ILE A 380 -3.75 21.61 -2.22
CA ILE A 380 -4.05 20.23 -2.55
C ILE A 380 -3.44 19.95 -3.91
N HIS A 381 -2.50 19.02 -3.97
CA HIS A 381 -1.97 18.53 -5.23
C HIS A 381 -2.84 17.37 -5.73
N PRO A 382 -3.44 17.48 -6.94
CA PRO A 382 -4.28 16.44 -7.49
C PRO A 382 -3.44 15.45 -8.31
N TYR A 383 -3.19 14.26 -7.76
CA TYR A 383 -2.69 13.14 -8.56
C TYR A 383 -3.85 12.42 -9.27
N PRO A 384 -3.56 11.56 -10.26
CA PRO A 384 -4.60 10.78 -10.94
C PRO A 384 -5.46 9.94 -9.99
N ASN A 385 -6.66 9.58 -10.44
CA ASN A 385 -7.64 8.75 -9.72
C ASN A 385 -8.09 9.30 -8.36
N ASN A 386 -8.15 10.63 -8.22
CA ASN A 386 -8.52 11.34 -6.99
C ASN A 386 -7.61 11.03 -5.79
N ILE A 387 -6.37 10.63 -6.02
CA ILE A 387 -5.35 10.57 -4.97
C ILE A 387 -4.87 12.00 -4.71
N LEU A 388 -5.03 12.49 -3.48
CA LEU A 388 -4.79 13.90 -3.15
C LEU A 388 -3.73 14.02 -2.06
N SER A 389 -2.72 14.84 -2.33
CA SER A 389 -1.73 15.28 -1.33
C SER A 389 -2.18 16.61 -0.74
N VAL A 390 -2.51 16.62 0.55
CA VAL A 390 -2.96 17.81 1.27
C VAL A 390 -1.80 18.40 2.04
N TRP A 391 -1.49 19.65 1.69
CA TRP A 391 -0.53 20.48 2.39
C TRP A 391 -1.26 21.51 3.23
N VAL A 392 -0.89 21.60 4.50
CA VAL A 392 -1.35 22.65 5.40
C VAL A 392 -0.13 23.32 6.01
N TYR A 393 -0.06 24.64 5.92
CA TYR A 393 0.93 25.43 6.64
C TYR A 393 0.20 26.37 7.59
N LEU A 394 0.21 26.01 8.87
CA LEU A 394 -0.19 26.88 9.96
C LEU A 394 1.06 27.50 10.60
N ALA A 395 1.08 28.82 10.74
CA ALA A 395 2.15 29.54 11.41
C ALA A 395 1.57 30.54 12.44
N SER A 396 2.23 30.64 13.58
CA SER A 396 2.04 31.72 14.55
C SER A 396 3.14 32.77 14.36
N LEU A 397 2.76 34.03 14.54
CA LEU A 397 3.62 35.20 14.33
C LEU A 397 3.55 36.11 15.56
N ALA A 398 4.69 36.37 16.18
CA ALA A 398 4.83 37.35 17.25
C ALA A 398 5.79 38.46 16.81
N ARG A 399 5.39 39.73 16.95
CA ARG A 399 6.27 40.85 16.56
C ARG A 399 7.49 40.92 17.49
N HIS A 400 8.64 41.29 16.93
CA HIS A 400 9.79 41.68 17.73
C HIS A 400 9.40 42.89 18.60
N GLN A 401 9.80 42.86 19.89
CA GLN A 401 9.56 43.96 20.82
C GLN A 401 10.58 45.06 20.66
#